data_AF-A0A9D6P606-F1
#
_entry.id   AF-A0A9D6P606-F1
#
_cell.length_a   1.000
_cell.length_b   1.000
_cell.length_c   1.000
_cell.angle_alpha   90.00
_cell.angle_beta   90.00
_cell.angle_gamma   90.00
#
_symmetry.space_group_name_H-M   'P 1'
#
loop_
_entity.id
_entity.type
_entity.pdbx_description
1 polymer ?
#
loop_
_entity_poly.entity_id
_entity_poly.type
_entity_poly.pdbx_seq_one_letter_code
_entity_poly.pdbx_strand_id
1 'polypeptide(L)'
;MLIPKTSNNQLQTNRLLTPTQSAGLESFTYPNSKVISSNSNVLVLESSDSANAVTNWYKQQIRTEGMNTTSFVTTNTNGNVLNKLVGSNSYKKIDVEIRQESNQSAVKMIIYVN
;
A
#
# COMPACT_ATOMS: atom_id res chain seq x y z
N MET A 1 -42.78 -31.06 -6.79
CA MET A 1 -42.72 -29.71 -6.20
C MET A 1 -41.72 -29.75 -5.05
N LEU A 2 -40.63 -29.01 -5.19
CA LEU A 2 -39.67 -28.50 -4.20
C LEU A 2 -39.10 -29.43 -3.10
N ILE A 3 -37.82 -29.74 -3.29
CA ILE A 3 -36.80 -30.10 -2.29
C ILE A 3 -36.68 -28.98 -1.23
N PRO A 4 -36.64 -29.25 0.08
CA PRO A 4 -36.06 -28.30 1.02
C PRO A 4 -34.53 -28.33 0.90
N LYS A 5 -33.95 -27.21 0.46
CA LYS A 5 -32.50 -26.98 0.51
C LYS A 5 -32.09 -26.74 1.95
N THR A 6 -31.40 -27.69 2.56
CA THR A 6 -30.69 -27.44 3.82
C THR A 6 -29.46 -26.58 3.51
N SER A 7 -29.50 -25.35 3.99
CA SER A 7 -28.40 -24.39 3.97
C SER A 7 -27.32 -24.80 4.98
N ASN A 8 -26.25 -25.42 4.50
CA ASN A 8 -25.00 -25.53 5.27
C ASN A 8 -24.20 -24.25 5.06
N ASN A 9 -24.37 -23.27 5.97
CA ASN A 9 -23.48 -22.11 6.06
C ASN A 9 -22.87 -22.08 7.47
N GLN A 10 -21.72 -22.71 7.57
CA GLN A 10 -20.76 -22.70 8.68
C GLN A 10 -19.40 -22.68 7.93
N LEU A 11 -18.44 -21.78 8.07
CA LEU A 11 -18.12 -20.73 9.04
C LEU A 11 -17.17 -19.73 8.35
N GLN A 12 -17.15 -18.46 8.77
CA GLN A 12 -15.88 -17.84 9.21
C GLN A 12 -16.17 -16.56 9.98
N THR A 13 -16.06 -16.70 11.30
CA THR A 13 -15.95 -15.65 12.30
C THR A 13 -14.81 -14.70 11.94
N ASN A 14 -15.05 -13.40 12.18
CA ASN A 14 -14.06 -12.33 12.17
C ASN A 14 -12.74 -12.80 12.81
N ARG A 15 -11.77 -13.18 11.98
CA ARG A 15 -10.38 -13.17 12.40
C ARG A 15 -9.93 -11.73 12.24
N LEU A 16 -9.79 -11.04 13.37
CA LEU A 16 -8.80 -9.98 13.46
C LEU A 16 -7.50 -10.64 12.96
N LEU A 17 -7.13 -10.38 11.71
CA LEU A 17 -5.82 -10.77 11.22
C LEU A 17 -4.86 -9.99 12.11
N THR A 18 -4.26 -10.67 13.08
CA THR A 18 -3.09 -10.15 13.78
C THR A 18 -2.13 -9.77 12.67
N PRO A 19 -1.80 -8.48 12.49
CA PRO A 19 -0.74 -8.16 11.56
C PRO A 19 0.48 -8.84 12.16
N THR A 20 1.04 -9.81 11.45
CA THR A 20 2.44 -10.15 11.68
C THR A 20 3.18 -8.95 11.10
N GLN A 21 3.16 -7.86 11.87
CA GLN A 21 3.50 -6.53 11.42
C GLN A 21 5.02 -6.53 11.32
N SER A 22 5.51 -6.44 10.09
CA SER A 22 6.92 -6.23 9.83
C SER A 22 7.33 -4.92 10.51
N ALA A 23 8.16 -5.02 11.55
CA ALA A 23 8.68 -3.86 12.29
C ALA A 23 9.40 -2.83 11.39
N GLY A 24 9.73 -3.18 10.14
CA GLY A 24 10.35 -2.28 9.16
C GLY A 24 9.38 -1.49 8.27
N LEU A 25 8.10 -1.90 8.16
CA LEU A 25 7.13 -1.29 7.25
C LEU A 25 6.11 -0.37 7.95
N GLU A 26 6.02 -0.42 9.29
CA GLU A 26 5.06 0.39 10.05
C GLU A 26 5.22 1.89 9.79
N SER A 27 6.46 2.38 9.75
CA SER A 27 6.75 3.80 9.50
C SER A 27 6.43 4.26 8.08
N PHE A 28 6.14 3.33 7.17
CA PHE A 28 5.73 3.59 5.80
C PHE A 28 4.22 3.43 5.57
N THR A 29 3.44 3.30 6.65
CA THR A 29 1.97 3.31 6.58
C THR A 29 1.47 4.73 6.33
N TYR A 30 0.87 4.97 5.16
CA TYR A 30 0.31 6.27 4.81
C TYR A 30 -0.88 6.63 5.74
N PRO A 31 -0.97 7.87 6.27
CA PRO A 31 -2.11 8.32 7.05
C PRO A 31 -3.41 8.22 6.25
N ASN A 32 -4.55 7.97 6.90
CA ASN A 32 -5.85 7.83 6.22
C ASN A 32 -5.88 6.76 5.10
N SER A 33 -4.98 5.77 5.17
CA SER A 33 -5.06 4.59 4.31
C SER A 33 -5.70 3.41 5.03
N LYS A 34 -6.30 2.53 4.23
CA LYS A 34 -6.74 1.21 4.65
C LYS A 34 -5.66 0.20 4.26
N VAL A 35 -5.26 -0.64 5.22
CA VAL A 35 -4.38 -1.78 4.94
C VAL A 35 -5.19 -2.85 4.19
N ILE A 36 -4.80 -3.15 2.96
CA ILE A 36 -5.42 -4.20 2.13
C ILE A 36 -4.73 -5.54 2.36
N SER A 37 -3.40 -5.53 2.49
CA SER A 37 -2.59 -6.72 2.77
C SER A 37 -1.25 -6.31 3.37
N SER A 38 -0.67 -7.17 4.20
CA SER A 38 0.69 -6.98 4.74
C SER A 38 1.36 -8.32 4.98
N ASN A 39 2.68 -8.35 4.78
CA ASN A 39 3.56 -9.44 5.19
C ASN A 39 4.93 -8.87 5.63
N SER A 40 5.93 -9.73 5.79
CA SER A 40 7.26 -9.31 6.27
C SER A 40 7.94 -8.27 5.37
N ASN A 41 7.73 -8.33 4.05
CA ASN A 41 8.49 -7.55 3.07
C ASN A 41 7.62 -6.62 2.22
N VAL A 42 6.29 -6.79 2.28
CA VAL A 42 5.33 -6.05 1.43
C VAL A 42 4.18 -5.52 2.26
N LEU A 43 3.85 -4.24 2.07
CA LEU A 43 2.65 -3.59 2.60
C LEU A 43 1.83 -3.03 1.43
N VAL A 44 0.54 -3.39 1.39
CA VAL A 44 -0.41 -2.91 0.39
C VAL A 44 -1.48 -2.09 1.07
N LEU A 45 -1.60 -0.85 0.64
CA LEU A 45 -2.50 0.15 1.21
C LEU A 45 -3.42 0.72 0.12
N GLU A 46 -4.54 1.27 0.54
CA GLU A 46 -5.48 2.01 -0.31
C GLU A 46 -5.90 3.32 0.37
N SER A 47 -6.01 4.42 -0.38
CA SER A 47 -6.49 5.71 0.14
C SER A 47 -7.37 6.43 -0.87
N SER A 48 -8.28 7.29 -0.40
CA SER A 48 -9.06 8.21 -1.23
C SER A 48 -8.33 9.53 -1.54
N ASP A 49 -7.17 9.75 -0.93
CA ASP A 49 -6.38 10.95 -1.16
C ASP A 49 -5.77 10.95 -2.57
N SER A 50 -5.47 12.13 -3.11
CA SER A 50 -4.86 12.24 -4.45
C SER A 50 -3.48 11.58 -4.53
N ALA A 51 -3.14 11.01 -5.69
CA ALA A 51 -1.82 10.40 -5.90
C ALA A 51 -0.67 11.38 -5.63
N ASN A 52 -0.86 12.68 -5.88
CA ASN A 52 0.13 13.72 -5.58
C ASN A 52 0.36 13.89 -4.07
N ALA A 53 -0.70 13.90 -3.27
CA ALA A 53 -0.60 14.00 -1.81
C ALA A 53 0.15 12.80 -1.23
N VAL A 54 -0.25 11.59 -1.64
CA VAL A 54 0.40 10.33 -1.27
C VAL A 54 1.88 10.36 -1.66
N THR A 55 2.19 10.74 -2.89
CA THR A 55 3.57 10.81 -3.40
C THR A 55 4.43 11.78 -2.59
N ASN A 56 3.90 12.96 -2.27
CA ASN A 56 4.62 13.96 -1.49
C ASN A 56 4.86 13.52 -0.04
N TRP A 57 3.93 12.77 0.55
CA TRP A 57 4.13 12.18 1.87
C TRP A 57 5.27 11.15 1.85
N TYR A 58 5.29 10.22 0.88
CA TYR A 58 6.37 9.22 0.81
C TYR A 58 7.74 9.85 0.54
N LYS A 59 7.82 10.93 -0.26
CA LYS A 59 9.05 11.70 -0.41
C LYS A 59 9.57 12.24 0.92
N GLN A 60 8.67 12.80 1.73
CA GLN A 60 9.03 13.32 3.04
C GLN A 60 9.41 12.19 3.99
N GLN A 61 8.66 11.09 3.97
CA GLN A 61 8.88 10.00 4.92
C GLN A 61 10.20 9.27 4.67
N ILE A 62 10.57 9.05 3.40
CA ILE A 62 11.90 8.55 3.02
C ILE A 62 13.00 9.47 3.57
N ARG A 63 12.83 10.80 3.51
CA ARG A 63 13.81 11.76 4.05
C ARG A 63 13.87 11.73 5.57
N THR A 64 12.72 11.65 6.25
CA THR A 64 12.64 11.55 7.73
C THR A 64 13.33 10.28 8.25
N GLU A 65 13.24 9.18 7.50
CA GLU A 65 13.93 7.91 7.78
C GLU A 65 15.45 7.96 7.48
N GLY A 66 16.00 9.13 7.17
CA GLY A 66 17.41 9.34 6.87
C GLY A 66 17.87 8.64 5.59
N MET A 67 16.95 8.36 4.65
CA MET A 67 17.28 7.72 3.39
C MET A 67 17.56 8.74 2.29
N ASN A 68 18.44 8.35 1.36
CA ASN A 68 18.62 9.06 0.11
C ASN A 68 17.60 8.56 -0.92
N THR A 69 16.93 9.49 -1.61
CA THR A 69 16.09 9.14 -2.76
C THR A 69 16.97 8.79 -3.94
N THR A 70 16.85 7.57 -4.44
CA THR A 70 17.70 7.05 -5.54
C THR A 70 16.98 7.04 -6.88
N SER A 71 15.65 6.95 -6.89
CA SER A 71 14.85 7.02 -8.11
C SER A 71 13.48 7.61 -7.83
N PHE A 72 13.02 8.43 -8.76
CA PHE A 72 11.68 9.00 -8.75
C PHE A 72 11.13 9.03 -10.18
N VAL A 73 10.18 8.15 -10.46
CA VAL A 73 9.45 8.11 -11.73
C VAL A 73 8.02 8.55 -11.46
N THR A 74 7.50 9.48 -12.24
CA THR A 74 6.10 9.91 -12.20
C THR A 74 5.58 9.88 -13.61
N THR A 75 4.56 9.06 -13.84
CA THR A 75 3.89 8.98 -15.13
C THR A 75 2.42 9.28 -14.94
N ASN A 76 1.87 10.10 -15.82
CA ASN A 76 0.44 10.29 -15.98
C ASN A 76 0.13 10.11 -17.46
N THR A 77 -0.67 9.10 -17.79
CA THR A 77 -1.06 8.82 -19.18
C THR A 77 -2.51 8.41 -19.23
N ASN A 78 -3.32 9.17 -19.97
CA ASN A 78 -4.76 8.95 -20.10
C ASN A 78 -5.48 8.85 -18.74
N GLY A 79 -5.05 9.66 -17.77
CA GLY A 79 -5.61 9.67 -16.41
C GLY A 79 -5.12 8.56 -15.48
N ASN A 80 -4.26 7.65 -15.97
CA ASN A 80 -3.61 6.65 -15.11
C ASN A 80 -2.33 7.23 -14.54
N VAL A 81 -2.18 7.15 -13.22
CA VAL A 81 -0.98 7.57 -12.51
C VAL A 81 -0.19 6.34 -12.08
N LEU A 82 1.11 6.36 -12.37
CA LEU A 82 2.07 5.42 -11.80
C LEU A 82 3.30 6.20 -11.34
N ASN A 83 3.50 6.24 -10.03
CA ASN A 83 4.66 6.85 -9.40
C ASN A 83 5.48 5.78 -8.69
N LYS A 84 6.80 5.81 -8.90
CA LYS A 84 7.76 4.92 -8.24
C LYS A 84 8.77 5.75 -7.48
N LEU A 85 8.92 5.49 -6.19
CA LEU A 85 9.89 6.13 -5.33
C LEU A 85 10.80 5.05 -4.75
N VAL A 86 12.10 5.28 -4.83
CA VAL A 86 13.09 4.40 -4.21
C VAL A 86 13.92 5.21 -3.23
N GLY A 87 13.98 4.71 -2.00
CA GLY A 87 14.78 5.26 -0.91
C GLY A 87 15.70 4.19 -0.34
N SER A 88 16.93 4.56 0.00
CA SER A 88 17.85 3.62 0.66
C SER A 88 18.79 4.33 1.63
N ASN A 89 19.15 3.62 2.70
CA ASN A 89 20.26 3.95 3.59
C ASN A 89 21.17 2.72 3.76
N SER A 90 22.09 2.75 4.72
CA SER A 90 23.02 1.65 4.99
C SER A 90 22.37 0.38 5.54
N TYR A 91 21.10 0.44 5.96
CA TYR A 91 20.41 -0.64 6.66
C TYR A 91 19.30 -1.29 5.84
N LYS A 92 18.59 -0.51 5.01
CA LYS A 92 17.41 -0.98 4.29
C LYS A 92 17.16 -0.18 3.00
N LYS A 93 16.48 -0.82 2.04
CA LYS A 93 15.96 -0.19 0.82
C LYS A 93 14.44 -0.31 0.78
N ILE A 94 13.78 0.79 0.42
CA ILE A 94 12.33 0.87 0.29
C ILE A 94 11.98 1.22 -1.16
N ASP A 95 11.09 0.43 -1.75
CA ASP A 95 10.48 0.71 -3.05
C ASP A 95 8.98 0.98 -2.82
N VAL A 96 8.52 2.17 -3.16
CA VAL A 96 7.11 2.57 -3.08
C VAL A 96 6.57 2.70 -4.49
N GLU A 97 5.50 1.98 -4.78
CA GLU A 97 4.73 2.10 -6.00
C GLU A 97 3.34 2.64 -5.70
N ILE A 98 2.97 3.75 -6.33
CA ILE A 98 1.71 4.45 -6.16
C ILE A 98 0.97 4.40 -7.48
N ARG A 99 -0.23 3.84 -7.47
CA ARG A 99 -1.07 3.67 -8.66
C ARG A 99 -2.43 4.32 -8.46
N GLN A 100 -2.90 4.99 -9.51
CA GLN A 100 -4.30 5.43 -9.60
C GLN A 100 -4.77 5.12 -11.02
N GLU A 101 -5.81 4.31 -11.16
CA GLU A 101 -6.42 4.03 -12.46
C GLU A 101 -7.44 5.12 -12.79
N SER A 102 -7.56 5.50 -14.07
CA SER A 102 -8.42 6.62 -14.50
C SER A 102 -9.90 6.42 -14.18
N ASN A 103 -10.34 5.19 -13.97
CA ASN A 103 -11.70 4.79 -13.61
C ASN A 103 -11.87 4.50 -12.11
N GLN A 104 -10.82 4.71 -11.30
CA GLN A 104 -10.86 4.49 -9.85
C GLN A 104 -10.47 5.77 -9.09
N SER A 105 -11.30 6.12 -8.12
CA SER A 105 -11.00 7.23 -7.20
C SER A 105 -9.96 6.85 -6.14
N ALA A 106 -9.71 5.55 -5.95
CA ALA A 106 -8.78 5.05 -4.96
C ALA A 106 -7.33 5.04 -5.50
N VAL A 107 -6.40 5.45 -4.65
CA VAL A 107 -4.97 5.30 -4.87
C VAL A 107 -4.50 4.07 -4.13
N LYS A 108 -3.80 3.19 -4.86
CA LYS A 108 -3.16 2.00 -4.32
C LYS A 108 -1.68 2.26 -4.09
N MET A 109 -1.19 1.95 -2.90
CA MET A 109 0.23 1.98 -2.58
C MET A 109 0.75 0.57 -2.32
N ILE A 110 1.88 0.24 -2.90
CA ILE A 110 2.59 -1.03 -2.69
C ILE A 110 4.00 -0.68 -2.24
N ILE A 111 4.34 -1.08 -1.02
CA ILE A 111 5.61 -0.77 -0.38
C ILE A 111 6.39 -2.07 -0.22
N TYR A 112 7.62 -2.10 -0.70
CA TYR A 112 8.55 -3.21 -0.54
C TYR A 112 9.73 -2.77 0.33
N VAL A 113 10.12 -3.62 1.29
CA VAL A 113 11.39 -3.49 2.01
C VAL A 113 12.35 -4.60 1.57
N ASN A 114 13.59 -4.21 1.25
CA ASN A 114 14.68 -5.06 0.82
C ASN A 114 15.93 -4.82 1.66
#